data_AF-A0A2V7CYN3-F1
#
_entry.id   AF-A0A2V7CYN3-F1
#
_cell.length_a   1.000
_cell.length_b   1.000
_cell.length_c   1.000
_cell.angle_alpha   90.00
_cell.angle_beta   90.00
_cell.angle_gamma   90.00
#
_symmetry.space_group_name_H-M   'P 1'
#
loop_
_entity.id
_entity.type
_entity.pdbx_description
1 polymer ?
#
loop_
_entity_poly.entity_id
_entity_poly.type
_entity_poly.pdbx_seq_one_letter_code
_entity_poly.pdbx_strand_id
1 'polypeptide(L)'
;MAKPKPEKKPATPATSRVLPMELKIGDRLVDETGEREVVGRPYTTAGGKNVRVRVQRIGEPGSRHLRTWGAHERISVKRTTAEEGKR
;
A
#
# COMPACT_ATOMS: atom_id res chain seq x y z
N MET A 1 33.33 15.31 9.29
CA MET A 1 32.91 13.97 9.75
C MET A 1 31.53 13.68 9.19
N ALA A 2 31.43 12.91 8.11
CA ALA A 2 30.16 12.53 7.51
C ALA A 2 29.62 11.28 8.22
N LYS A 3 28.38 11.35 8.73
CA LYS A 3 27.71 10.22 9.40
C LYS A 3 27.35 9.16 8.35
N PRO A 4 27.63 7.87 8.56
CA PRO A 4 27.43 6.84 7.54
C PRO A 4 25.95 6.61 7.27
N LYS A 5 25.60 6.59 5.98
CA LYS A 5 24.27 6.32 5.43
C LYS A 5 24.05 4.80 5.51
N PRO A 6 23.05 4.29 6.25
CA PRO A 6 22.87 2.85 6.33
C PRO A 6 22.39 2.31 4.97
N GLU A 7 23.28 1.56 4.33
CA GLU A 7 23.02 0.71 3.17
C GLU A 7 21.91 -0.28 3.52
N LYS A 8 20.77 -0.18 2.84
CA LYS A 8 19.65 -1.09 3.04
C LYS A 8 19.82 -2.28 2.09
N LYS A 9 20.37 -3.37 2.65
CA LYS A 9 20.42 -4.74 2.12
C LYS A 9 19.11 -5.10 1.39
N PRO A 10 19.14 -5.97 0.35
CA PRO A 10 17.93 -6.36 -0.38
C PRO A 10 16.97 -7.07 0.58
N ALA A 11 16.00 -6.32 1.07
CA ALA A 11 15.06 -6.80 2.07
C ALA A 11 13.99 -7.62 1.35
N THR A 12 13.77 -8.83 1.85
CA THR A 12 12.47 -9.54 1.79
C THR A 12 11.32 -8.53 1.76
N PRO A 13 10.22 -8.76 1.00
CA PRO A 13 9.16 -7.76 0.83
C PRO A 13 8.71 -7.27 2.20
N ALA A 14 9.17 -6.08 2.58
CA ALA A 14 9.07 -5.63 3.95
C ALA A 14 7.60 -5.27 4.16
N THR A 15 6.89 -6.11 4.90
CA THR A 15 5.51 -5.82 5.31
C THR A 15 5.55 -4.55 6.16
N SER A 16 5.23 -3.42 5.54
CA SER A 16 5.25 -2.10 6.15
C SER A 16 3.85 -1.80 6.68
N ARG A 17 3.74 -1.32 7.92
CA ARG A 17 2.47 -0.81 8.47
C ARG A 17 2.36 0.69 8.17
N VAL A 18 1.43 1.07 7.32
CA VAL A 18 1.21 2.45 6.85
C VAL A 18 -0.21 2.92 7.17
N LEU A 19 -0.44 4.24 7.16
CA LEU A 19 -1.79 4.79 7.22
C LEU A 19 -2.50 4.64 5.87
N PRO A 20 -3.84 4.68 5.82
CA PRO A 20 -4.57 4.47 4.57
C PRO A 20 -4.33 5.60 3.55
N MET A 21 -4.04 6.82 4.03
CA MET A 21 -3.65 7.96 3.19
C MET A 21 -2.26 7.79 2.55
N GLU A 22 -1.40 6.93 3.09
CA GLU A 22 -0.07 6.67 2.56
C GLU A 22 -0.05 5.55 1.51
N LEU A 23 -1.18 4.89 1.28
CA LEU A 23 -1.32 3.84 0.27
C LEU A 23 -1.07 4.39 -1.14
N LYS A 24 -0.28 3.65 -1.90
CA LYS A 24 0.11 3.95 -3.27
C LYS A 24 -0.48 2.92 -4.22
N ILE A 25 -0.74 3.35 -5.45
CA ILE A 25 -1.11 2.44 -6.54
C ILE A 25 0.03 1.43 -6.72
N GLY A 26 -0.31 0.15 -6.80
CA GLY A 26 0.64 -0.97 -6.84
C GLY A 26 0.97 -1.57 -5.46
N ASP A 27 0.55 -0.94 -4.34
CA ASP A 27 0.72 -1.56 -3.02
C ASP A 27 -0.10 -2.85 -2.94
N ARG A 28 0.54 -3.92 -2.44
CA ARG A 28 -0.10 -5.22 -2.24
C ARG A 28 -0.54 -5.36 -0.79
N LEU A 29 -1.84 -5.56 -0.62
CA LEU A 29 -2.54 -5.75 0.65
C LEU A 29 -2.86 -7.24 0.77
N VAL A 30 -2.64 -7.83 1.95
CA VAL A 30 -3.14 -9.18 2.25
C VAL A 30 -4.40 -9.03 3.09
N ASP A 31 -5.44 -9.76 2.70
CA ASP A 31 -6.71 -9.83 3.41
C ASP A 31 -7.19 -11.28 3.47
N GLU A 32 -8.24 -11.54 4.25
CA GLU A 32 -8.86 -12.86 4.38
C GLU A 32 -9.24 -13.48 3.03
N THR A 33 -9.65 -12.68 2.03
CA THR A 33 -9.98 -13.17 0.67
C THR A 33 -8.76 -13.32 -0.25
N GLY A 34 -7.54 -13.08 0.26
CA GLY A 34 -6.28 -13.15 -0.49
C GLY A 34 -5.67 -11.79 -0.82
N GLU A 35 -4.70 -11.81 -1.73
CA GLU A 35 -3.89 -10.63 -2.06
C GLU A 35 -4.61 -9.68 -3.02
N ARG A 36 -4.57 -8.39 -2.68
CA ARG A 36 -5.19 -7.31 -3.44
C ARG A 36 -4.18 -6.21 -3.73
N GLU A 37 -4.28 -5.61 -4.90
CA GLU A 37 -3.45 -4.47 -5.29
C GLU A 37 -4.27 -3.18 -5.24
N VAL A 38 -3.66 -2.10 -4.76
CA VAL A 38 -4.24 -0.76 -4.83
C VAL A 38 -4.21 -0.26 -6.27
N VAL A 39 -5.36 0.06 -6.84
CA VAL A 39 -5.51 0.51 -8.24
C VAL A 39 -6.00 1.95 -8.36
N GLY A 40 -6.30 2.61 -7.24
CA GLY A 40 -6.71 4.01 -7.22
C GLY A 40 -6.14 4.76 -6.02
N ARG A 41 -6.05 6.08 -6.14
CA ARG A 41 -5.54 6.93 -5.06
C ARG A 41 -6.49 6.93 -3.87
N PRO A 42 -5.96 6.90 -2.63
CA PRO A 42 -6.77 7.01 -1.44
C PRO A 42 -7.40 8.40 -1.34
N TYR A 43 -8.63 8.48 -0.82
CA TYR A 43 -9.31 9.74 -0.52
C TYR A 43 -10.14 9.61 0.76
N THR A 44 -10.32 10.73 1.47
CA THR A 44 -11.07 10.75 2.73
C THR A 44 -12.58 10.86 2.51
N THR A 45 -13.34 10.29 3.43
CA THR A 45 -14.80 10.39 3.52
C THR A 45 -15.23 10.62 4.97
N ALA A 46 -16.52 10.90 5.20
CA ALA A 46 -17.08 11.14 6.53
C ALA A 46 -16.30 12.20 7.34
N GLY A 47 -15.96 13.33 6.70
CA GLY A 47 -15.23 14.42 7.33
C GLY A 47 -13.80 14.07 7.75
N GLY A 48 -13.14 13.14 7.04
CA GLY A 48 -11.76 12.74 7.34
C GLY A 48 -11.62 11.55 8.29
N LYS A 49 -12.73 11.00 8.80
CA LYS A 49 -12.70 9.84 9.70
C LYS A 49 -12.36 8.54 8.99
N ASN A 50 -12.73 8.45 7.72
CA ASN A 50 -12.55 7.26 6.91
C ASN A 50 -11.72 7.58 5.66
N VAL A 51 -11.02 6.57 5.18
CA VAL A 51 -10.28 6.60 3.91
C VAL A 51 -10.82 5.50 3.03
N ARG A 52 -11.13 5.85 1.79
CA ARG A 52 -11.63 4.94 0.76
C ARG A 52 -10.58 4.75 -0.32
N VAL A 53 -10.33 3.50 -0.72
CA VAL A 53 -9.33 3.17 -1.76
C VAL A 53 -9.86 2.09 -2.68
N ARG A 54 -9.66 2.28 -3.99
CA ARG A 54 -9.98 1.26 -4.99
C ARG A 54 -8.86 0.22 -5.01
N VAL A 55 -9.23 -1.04 -4.84
CA VAL A 55 -8.34 -2.20 -4.86
C VAL A 55 -8.85 -3.22 -5.87
N GLN A 56 -7.98 -4.10 -6.34
CA GLN A 56 -8.33 -5.20 -7.24
C GLN A 56 -7.67 -6.49 -6.76
N ARG A 57 -8.33 -7.64 -6.94
CA ARG A 57 -7.71 -8.94 -6.65
C ARG A 57 -6.58 -9.21 -7.66
N ILE A 58 -5.42 -9.63 -7.16
CA ILE A 58 -4.27 -9.94 -8.01
C ILE A 58 -4.62 -11.19 -8.84
N GLY A 59 -4.43 -11.12 -10.16
CA GLY A 59 -4.76 -12.20 -11.10
C GLY A 59 -6.18 -12.15 -11.68
N GLU A 60 -7.04 -11.23 -11.20
CA GLU A 60 -8.41 -11.06 -11.72
C GLU A 60 -8.67 -9.62 -12.17
N PRO A 61 -8.21 -9.27 -13.38
CA PRO A 61 -8.44 -7.94 -13.97
C PRO A 61 -9.93 -7.73 -14.27
N GLY A 62 -10.63 -7.15 -13.31
CA GLY A 62 -12.07 -6.86 -13.39
C GLY A 62 -12.69 -6.69 -12.00
N SER A 63 -12.13 -7.38 -11.00
CA SER A 63 -12.61 -7.40 -9.61
C SER A 63 -12.23 -6.15 -8.82
N ARG A 64 -12.54 -4.96 -9.33
CA ARG A 64 -12.34 -3.70 -8.59
C ARG A 64 -13.32 -3.62 -7.43
N HIS A 65 -12.77 -3.53 -6.23
CA HIS A 65 -13.50 -3.33 -5.00
C HIS A 65 -13.08 -2.02 -4.34
N LEU A 66 -13.99 -1.45 -3.58
CA LEU A 66 -13.73 -0.23 -2.85
C LEU A 66 -13.66 -0.57 -1.36
N ARG A 67 -12.46 -0.43 -0.80
CA ARG A 67 -12.21 -0.63 0.63
C ARG A 67 -12.36 0.67 1.38
N THR A 68 -12.78 0.56 2.63
CA THR A 68 -12.84 1.67 3.59
C THR A 68 -12.07 1.27 4.83
N TRP A 69 -11.24 2.18 5.34
CA TRP A 69 -10.55 2.05 6.62
C TRP A 69 -10.75 3.30 7.46
N GLY A 70 -10.59 3.19 8.77
CA GLY A 70 -10.45 4.37 9.63
C GLY A 70 -9.15 5.12 9.29
N ALA A 71 -9.16 6.45 9.31
CA ALA A 71 -8.02 7.27 8.86
C ALA A 71 -6.71 7.02 9.62
N HIS A 72 -6.81 6.51 10.85
CA HIS A 72 -5.67 6.20 11.71
C HIS A 72 -5.42 4.68 11.84
N GLU A 73 -6.12 3.86 11.06
CA GLU A 73 -5.92 2.42 11.06
C GLU A 73 -4.60 2.06 10.37
N ARG A 74 -3.85 1.11 10.93
CA ARG A 74 -2.56 0.69 10.38
C ARG A 74 -2.76 -0.50 9.45
N ILE A 75 -2.50 -0.27 8.16
CA ILE A 75 -2.64 -1.28 7.12
C ILE A 75 -1.27 -1.90 6.84
N SER A 76 -1.21 -3.23 6.80
CA SER A 76 0.00 -3.96 6.43
C SER A 76 0.08 -4.06 4.90
N VAL A 77 1.15 -3.53 4.33
CA VAL A 77 1.40 -3.55 2.88
C VAL A 77 2.71 -4.24 2.56
N LYS A 78 2.71 -5.07 1.53
CA LYS A 78 3.93 -5.58 0.91
C LYS A 78 4.30 -4.62 -0.22
N ARG A 79 5.45 -3.95 -0.06
CA ARG A 79 6.08 -3.19 -1.12
C ARG A 79 7.30 -3.96 -1.60
N THR A 80 7.32 -4.33 -2.87
CA THR A 80 8.60 -4.58 -3.52
C THR A 80 9.23 -3.21 -3.67
N THR A 81 10.35 -2.96 -2.97
CA THR A 81 11.23 -1.85 -3.34
C THR A 81 11.78 -2.20 -4.72
N ALA A 82 11.02 -1.90 -5.78
CA ALA A 82 11.59 -1.74 -7.10
C ALA A 82 12.37 -0.43 -7.05
N GLU A 83 13.59 -0.51 -6.54
CA GLU A 83 14.64 0.34 -7.10
C GLU A 83 14.95 -0.22 -8.48
N GLU A 84 14.07 0.02 -9.45
CA GLU A 84 14.39 -0.10 -10.86
C GLU A 84 13.79 1.11 -11.56
N GLY A 85 14.69 2.00 -11.92
CA GLY A 85 14.41 3.33 -12.38
C GLY A 85 13.74 3.33 -13.75
N LYS A 86 12.73 4.19 -13.86
CA LYS A 86 12.59 4.99 -15.07
C LYS A 86 13.59 6.14 -14.98
N ARG A 87 14.81 5.94 -15.50
CA ARG A 87 15.63 6.89 -16.29
C ARG A 87 17.10 6.52 -16.30
#